data_AF-A0A954LGY1-F1
#
_entry.id   AF-A0A954LGY1-F1
#
_cell.length_a   1.000
_cell.length_b   1.000
_cell.length_c   1.000
_cell.angle_alpha   90.00
_cell.angle_beta   90.00
_cell.angle_gamma   90.00
#
_symmetry.space_group_name_H-M   'P 1'
#
loop_
_entity.id
_entity.type
_entity.pdbx_description
1 polymer ?
#
loop_
_entity_poly.entity_id
_entity_poly.type
_entity_poly.pdbx_seq_one_letter_code
_entity_poly.pdbx_strand_id
1 'polypeptide(L)'
;MVCNWQQTSYRFASPEAKQKFEQNPRDYAPAESGLDITLLTDAHQEVPGSLKHAVWYHKELYLFQSEATQKNFTANPGKYLSNK
;
A
#
# COMPACT_ATOMS: atom_id res chain seq x y z
N MET A 1 -20.31 3.30 -3.96
CA MET A 1 -19.84 4.32 -2.98
C MET A 1 -18.33 4.48 -3.16
N VAL A 2 -17.86 5.71 -3.39
CA VAL A 2 -16.44 6.03 -3.65
C VAL A 2 -15.97 7.06 -2.63
N CYS A 3 -14.75 6.93 -2.12
CA CYS A 3 -14.06 7.95 -1.34
C CYS A 3 -12.70 8.25 -1.99
N ASN A 4 -12.31 9.52 -2.04
CA ASN A 4 -11.00 9.92 -2.56
C ASN A 4 -10.07 10.22 -1.39
N TRP A 5 -8.91 9.58 -1.36
CA TRP A 5 -7.91 9.75 -0.31
C TRP A 5 -6.50 9.61 -0.89
N GLN A 6 -5.62 10.57 -0.58
CA GLN A 6 -4.22 10.64 -1.07
C GLN A 6 -4.04 10.28 -2.56
N GLN A 7 -4.77 11.00 -3.42
CA GLN A 7 -4.78 10.84 -4.89
C GLN A 7 -5.31 9.48 -5.40
N THR A 8 -5.88 8.64 -4.54
CA THR A 8 -6.48 7.36 -4.91
C THR A 8 -7.99 7.34 -4.65
N SER A 9 -8.74 6.72 -5.57
CA SER A 9 -10.18 6.48 -5.40
C SER A 9 -10.45 5.07 -4.87
N TYR A 10 -11.00 4.98 -3.67
CA TYR A 10 -11.38 3.73 -3.02
C TYR A 10 -12.85 3.43 -3.24
N ARG A 11 -13.17 2.21 -3.70
CA ARG A 11 -14.54 1.71 -3.85
C ARG A 11 -14.88 0.79 -2.68
N PHE A 12 -16.02 1.07 -2.04
CA PHE A 12 -16.52 0.28 -0.91
C PHE A 12 -17.79 -0.47 -1.28
N ALA A 13 -17.90 -1.69 -0.74
CA ALA A 13 -19.06 -2.55 -0.93
C ALA A 13 -20.29 -2.13 -0.11
N SER A 14 -20.10 -1.38 0.99
CA SER A 14 -21.19 -0.91 1.86
C SER A 14 -20.93 0.50 2.42
N PRO A 15 -21.99 1.23 2.85
CA PRO A 15 -21.83 2.54 3.48
C PRO A 15 -21.06 2.47 4.80
N GLU A 16 -21.24 1.41 5.57
CA GLU A 16 -20.58 1.19 6.86
C GLU A 16 -19.07 0.99 6.66
N ALA A 17 -18.66 0.28 5.61
CA ALA A 17 -17.26 0.11 5.25
C ALA A 17 -16.63 1.45 4.85
N LYS A 18 -17.34 2.27 4.06
CA LYS A 18 -16.91 3.63 3.72
C LYS A 18 -16.76 4.49 4.98
N GLN A 19 -17.74 4.46 5.89
CA GLN A 19 -17.70 5.26 7.11
C GLN A 19 -16.54 4.86 8.02
N LYS A 20 -16.26 3.56 8.18
CA LYS A 20 -15.08 3.07 8.93
C LYS A 20 -13.78 3.56 8.31
N PHE A 21 -13.67 3.51 6.98
CA PHE A 21 -12.51 4.04 6.26
C PHE A 21 -12.37 5.55 6.46
N GLU A 22 -13.46 6.31 6.40
CA GLU A 22 -13.43 7.77 6.59
C GLU A 22 -13.04 8.18 8.01
N GLN A 23 -13.37 7.37 9.03
CA GLN A 23 -12.99 7.62 10.41
C GLN A 23 -11.49 7.40 10.66
N ASN A 24 -10.91 6.33 10.12
CA ASN A 24 -9.50 5.99 10.30
C ASN A 24 -8.85 5.53 8.99
N PRO A 25 -8.68 6.43 8.00
CA PRO A 25 -8.23 6.02 6.66
C PRO A 25 -6.81 5.44 6.69
N ARG A 26 -5.96 5.87 7.63
CA ARG A 26 -4.60 5.35 7.82
C ARG A 26 -4.57 3.87 8.24
N ASP A 27 -5.62 3.36 8.85
CA ASP A 27 -5.68 1.95 9.30
C ASP A 27 -5.99 0.99 8.15
N TYR A 28 -6.52 1.52 7.03
CA TYR A 28 -7.02 0.72 5.91
C TYR A 28 -6.30 1.04 4.59
N ALA A 29 -5.78 2.25 4.45
CA ALA A 29 -5.07 2.64 3.24
C ALA A 29 -3.68 1.97 3.22
N PRO A 30 -3.32 1.32 2.11
CA PRO A 30 -1.98 0.79 1.95
C PRO A 30 -0.93 1.92 1.93
N ALA A 31 0.27 1.61 2.40
CA ALA A 31 1.43 2.50 2.33
C ALA A 31 1.75 2.86 0.87
N GLU A 32 2.37 4.02 0.67
CA GLU A 32 2.72 4.56 -0.68
C GLU A 32 1.53 4.54 -1.65
N SER A 33 0.31 4.80 -1.15
CA SER A 33 -0.93 4.74 -1.93
C SER A 33 -1.17 3.39 -2.64
N GLY A 34 -0.58 2.30 -2.12
CA GLY A 34 -0.67 0.97 -2.69
C GLY A 34 0.30 0.70 -3.84
N LEU A 35 1.28 1.58 -4.05
CA LEU A 35 2.38 1.34 -4.99
C LEU A 35 3.38 0.34 -4.40
N ASP A 36 4.04 -0.39 -5.30
CA ASP A 36 5.18 -1.23 -4.95
C ASP A 36 6.38 -0.35 -4.61
N ILE A 37 6.65 -0.17 -3.32
CA ILE A 37 7.74 0.67 -2.82
C ILE A 37 9.12 0.21 -3.33
N THR A 38 9.30 -1.08 -3.64
CA THR A 38 10.59 -1.55 -4.18
C THR A 38 10.77 -1.10 -5.62
N LEU A 39 9.73 -1.16 -6.46
CA LEU A 39 9.79 -0.64 -7.83
C LEU A 39 9.87 0.88 -7.85
N LEU A 40 9.19 1.54 -6.93
CA LEU A 40 9.28 2.99 -6.75
C LEU A 40 10.70 3.42 -6.38
N THR A 41 11.38 2.69 -5.50
CA THR A 41 12.74 3.03 -5.05
C THR A 41 13.83 2.58 -6.02
N ASP A 42 13.77 1.33 -6.49
CA ASP A 42 14.83 0.73 -7.31
C ASP A 42 14.71 1.11 -8.78
N ALA A 43 13.49 1.24 -9.30
CA ALA A 43 13.22 1.50 -10.72
C ALA A 43 12.59 2.87 -11.00
N HIS A 44 12.22 3.64 -9.97
CA HIS A 44 11.47 4.90 -10.10
C HIS A 44 10.16 4.71 -10.89
N GLN A 45 9.53 3.55 -10.75
CA GLN A 45 8.30 3.20 -11.43
C GLN A 45 7.13 3.17 -10.45
N GLU A 46 6.09 3.93 -10.75
CA GLU A 46 4.84 3.94 -10.01
C GLU A 46 3.96 2.76 -10.43
N VAL A 47 4.29 1.57 -9.93
CA VAL A 47 3.56 0.35 -10.25
C VAL A 47 2.64 -0.02 -9.09
N PRO A 48 1.32 -0.16 -9.31
CA PRO A 48 0.40 -0.58 -8.25
C PRO A 48 0.71 -2.02 -7.83
N GLY A 49 0.83 -2.22 -6.52
CA GLY A 49 0.98 -3.54 -5.92
C GLY A 49 -0.34 -4.31 -5.88
N SER A 50 -0.25 -5.58 -5.51
CA SER A 50 -1.40 -6.47 -5.37
C SER A 50 -1.57 -6.96 -3.93
N LEU A 51 -2.82 -7.10 -3.50
CA LEU A 51 -3.16 -7.78 -2.23
C LEU A 51 -2.67 -9.24 -2.20
N LYS A 52 -2.45 -9.86 -3.36
CA LYS A 52 -1.88 -11.23 -3.46
C LYS A 52 -0.48 -11.33 -2.87
N HIS A 53 0.29 -10.24 -2.93
CA HIS A 53 1.66 -10.18 -2.43
C HIS A 53 1.78 -9.18 -1.28
N ALA A 54 0.69 -8.90 -0.57
CA ALA A 54 0.69 -7.93 0.52
C ALA A 54 1.52 -8.38 1.73
N VAL A 55 2.17 -7.43 2.40
CA VAL A 55 2.92 -7.64 3.64
C VAL A 55 2.51 -6.59 4.66
N TRP A 56 2.26 -7.03 5.89
CA TRP A 56 2.11 -6.13 7.03
C TRP A 56 3.47 -5.86 7.66
N TYR A 57 3.85 -4.59 7.76
CA TYR A 57 5.10 -4.17 8.40
C TYR A 57 4.84 -2.90 9.22
N HIS A 58 5.22 -2.89 10.50
CA HIS A 58 5.00 -1.76 11.42
C HIS A 58 3.55 -1.22 11.47
N LYS A 59 2.56 -2.12 11.38
CA LYS A 59 1.11 -1.80 11.32
C LYS A 59 0.67 -1.06 10.04
N GLU A 60 1.54 -0.93 9.06
CA GLU A 60 1.19 -0.46 7.72
C GLU A 60 1.12 -1.66 6.76
N LEU A 61 0.21 -1.57 5.79
CA LEU A 61 0.04 -2.57 4.74
C LEU A 61 0.82 -2.16 3.50
N TYR A 62 1.79 -2.98 3.08
CA TYR A 62 2.56 -2.77 1.85
C TYR A 62 2.08 -3.72 0.76
N LEU A 63 1.89 -3.19 -0.45
CA LEU A 63 1.46 -3.96 -1.61
C LEU A 63 2.64 -4.11 -2.57
N PHE A 64 2.78 -5.31 -3.15
CA PHE A 64 3.86 -5.62 -4.09
C PHE A 64 3.30 -6.15 -5.39
N GLN A 65 3.93 -5.82 -6.51
CA GLN A 65 3.52 -6.26 -7.84
C GLN A 65 3.80 -7.76 -8.05
N SER A 66 4.87 -8.30 -7.44
CA SER A 66 5.24 -9.70 -7.54
C SER A 66 5.84 -10.24 -6.23
N GLU A 67 5.96 -11.56 -6.14
CA GLU A 67 6.67 -12.21 -5.03
C GLU A 67 8.15 -11.81 -4.97
N ALA A 68 8.77 -11.49 -6.12
CA ALA A 68 10.17 -11.08 -6.17
C ALA A 68 10.37 -9.72 -5.47
N THR A 69 9.52 -8.74 -5.76
CA THR A 69 9.56 -7.42 -5.13
C THR A 69 9.20 -7.50 -3.64
N GLN A 70 8.22 -8.32 -3.29
CA GLN A 70 7.88 -8.66 -1.90
C GLN A 70 9.07 -9.24 -1.12
N LYS A 71 9.80 -10.19 -1.71
CA LYS A 71 10.99 -10.80 -1.10
C LYS A 71 12.12 -9.80 -0.92
N ASN A 72 12.35 -8.93 -1.90
CA ASN A 72 13.35 -7.87 -1.82
C ASN A 72 13.05 -6.93 -0.64
N PHE A 73 11.79 -6.51 -0.49
CA PHE A 73 11.37 -5.71 0.65
C PHE A 73 11.55 -6.46 1.98
N THR A 74 11.10 -7.71 2.06
CA THR A 74 11.17 -8.49 3.30
C THR A 74 12.62 -8.78 3.71
N ALA A 75 13.54 -8.91 2.75
CA ALA A 75 14.96 -9.14 3.01
C ALA A 75 15.66 -7.90 3.59
N ASN A 76 15.27 -6.69 3.17
CA ASN A 76 15.83 -5.44 3.71
C ASN A 76 14.80 -4.31 3.67
N PRO A 77 13.84 -4.28 4.60
CA PRO A 77 12.80 -3.25 4.60
C PRO A 77 13.38 -1.87 4.93
N GLY A 78 14.46 -1.83 5.72
CA GLY A 78 15.16 -0.59 6.05
C GLY A 78 15.61 0.19 4.82
N LYS A 79 16.10 -0.47 3.77
CA LYS A 79 16.49 0.17 2.50
C LYS A 79 15.35 1.01 1.89
N TYR A 80 14.14 0.49 1.91
CA TYR A 80 12.97 1.10 1.27
C TYR A 80 12.26 2.12 2.19
N LEU A 81 12.42 1.97 3.51
CA LEU A 81 11.73 2.79 4.50
C LEU A 81 12.59 3.91 5.10
N SER A 82 13.92 3.88 4.92
CA SER A 82 14.83 4.90 5.46
C SER A 82 14.64 6.28 4.84
N ASN A 83 13.96 6.38 3.70
CA ASN A 83 13.77 7.62 2.97
C ASN A 83 12.41 8.29 3.23
N LYS A 84 11.72 7.90 4.31
CA LYS A 84 10.40 8.38 4.73
C LYS A 84 10.50 9.37 5.89
#